data_AF-A0A918S4M7-F1
#
_entry.id   AF-A0A918S4M7-F1
#
_cell.length_a   1.000
_cell.length_b   1.000
_cell.length_c   1.000
_cell.angle_alpha   90.00
_cell.angle_beta   90.00
_cell.angle_gamma   90.00
#
_symmetry.space_group_name_H-M   'P 1'
#
loop_
_entity.id
_entity.type
_entity.pdbx_description
1 polymer ?
#
loop_
_entity_poly.entity_id
_entity_poly.type
_entity_poly.pdbx_seq_one_letter_code
_entity_poly.pdbx_strand_id
1 'polypeptide(L)' 'MLDFFKELLKVGLSAILKFVIAFAVGTGGGAVVCWYYNLPLGFSILGGILVIGVALALMSDSMFD' A
#
# COMPACT_ATOMS: atom_id res chain seq x y z
N MET A 1 20.68 0.64 -23.59
CA MET A 1 20.37 1.80 -22.73
C MET A 1 18.86 1.96 -22.53
N LEU A 2 18.06 2.07 -23.61
CA LEU A 2 16.59 2.19 -23.51
C LEU A 2 15.91 0.96 -22.87
N ASP A 3 16.39 -0.25 -23.13
CA ASP A 3 15.83 -1.47 -22.53
C ASP A 3 15.96 -1.50 -21.00
N PHE A 4 17.07 -0.97 -20.48
CA PHE A 4 17.36 -0.89 -19.05
C PHE A 4 16.36 0.05 -18.33
N PHE A 5 16.08 1.22 -18.91
CA PHE A 5 15.06 2.14 -18.39
C PHE A 5 13.65 1.54 -18.45
N LYS A 6 13.36 0.77 -19.50
CA LYS A 6 12.05 0.13 -19.70
C LYS A 6 11.80 -0.98 -18.67
N GLU A 7 12.83 -1.75 -18.33
CA GLU A 7 12.78 -2.72 -17.23
C GLU A 7 12.63 -2.04 -15.87
N LEU A 8 13.41 -1.01 -15.59
CA LEU A 8 13.33 -0.27 -14.32
C LEU A 8 11.94 0.33 -14.12
N LEU A 9 11.36 0.92 -15.17
CA LEU A 9 10.01 1.48 -15.13
C LEU A 9 8.94 0.39 -14.95
N LYS A 10 9.11 -0.78 -15.57
CA LYS A 10 8.18 -1.90 -15.40
C LYS A 10 8.19 -2.45 -13.98
N VAL A 11 9.36 -2.58 -13.37
CA VAL A 11 9.51 -3.02 -11.98
C VAL A 11 8.94 -1.96 -11.02
N GLY A 12 9.28 -0.69 -11.22
CA GLY A 12 8.76 0.41 -10.42
C GLY A 12 7.24 0.55 -10.50
N LEU A 13 6.68 0.46 -11.71
CA LEU A 13 5.23 0.53 -11.92
C LEU A 13 4.49 -0.63 -11.25
N SER A 14 5.04 -1.85 -11.32
CA SER A 14 4.49 -3.03 -10.65
C SER A 14 4.48 -2.86 -9.13
N ALA A 15 5.55 -2.33 -8.56
CA ALA A 15 5.63 -2.04 -7.13
C ALA A 15 4.60 -0.99 -6.71
N ILE A 16 4.50 0.13 -7.44
CA ILE A 16 3.52 1.19 -7.17
C ILE A 16 2.09 0.64 -7.22
N LEU A 17 1.77 -0.20 -8.20
CA LEU A 17 0.46 -0.84 -8.31
C LEU A 17 0.14 -1.69 -7.08
N LYS A 18 1.08 -2.50 -6.60
CA LYS A 18 0.92 -3.29 -5.36
C LYS A 18 0.70 -2.39 -4.14
N PHE A 19 1.40 -1.27 -4.05
CA PHE A 19 1.22 -0.27 -3.00
C PHE A 19 -0.18 0.36 -3.02
N VAL A 20 -0.66 0.76 -4.20
CA VAL A 20 -1.98 1.36 -4.37
C VAL A 20 -3.08 0.37 -3.98
N ILE A 21 -2.94 -0.91 -4.37
CA ILE A 21 -3.89 -1.96 -4.01
C ILE A 21 -3.89 -2.20 -2.50
N ALA A 22 -2.71 -2.35 -1.88
CA ALA A 22 -2.60 -2.55 -0.44
C ALA A 22 -3.19 -1.36 0.36
N PHE A 23 -2.92 -0.14 -0.10
CA PHE A 23 -3.51 1.07 0.46
C PHE A 23 -5.03 1.09 0.31
N ALA A 24 -5.55 0.75 -0.87
CA ALA A 24 -7.00 0.71 -1.12
C ALA A 24 -7.70 -0.34 -0.24
N VAL A 25 -7.09 -1.50 -0.01
CA VAL A 25 -7.63 -2.52 0.91
C VAL A 25 -7.59 -2.03 2.36
N GLY A 26 -6.49 -1.43 2.81
CA GLY A 26 -6.37 -0.90 4.18
C GLY A 26 -7.34 0.26 4.46
N THR A 27 -7.52 1.15 3.48
CA THR A 27 -8.48 2.26 3.56
C THR A 27 -9.92 1.76 3.40
N GLY A 28 -10.17 0.74 2.57
CA GLY A 28 -11.48 0.10 2.46
C GLY A 28 -11.88 -0.55 3.79
N GLY A 29 -10.98 -1.32 4.41
CA GLY A 29 -11.19 -1.91 5.73
C GLY A 29 -11.37 -0.85 6.82
N GLY A 30 -10.54 0.19 6.81
CA GLY A 30 -10.67 1.34 7.72
C GLY A 30 -12.00 2.06 7.58
N ALA A 31 -12.54 2.17 6.36
CA ALA A 31 -13.82 2.83 6.10
C ALA A 31 -14.99 2.03 6.66
N VAL A 32 -14.95 0.70 6.55
CA VAL A 32 -15.95 -0.20 7.16
C VAL A 32 -15.94 -0.06 8.68
N VAL A 33 -14.75 -0.01 9.30
CA VAL A 33 -14.63 0.19 10.75
C VAL A 33 -15.13 1.58 11.16
N CYS A 34 -14.77 2.63 10.42
CA CYS A 34 -15.25 3.98 10.69
C CYS A 34 -16.78 4.08 10.57
N TRP A 35 -17.37 3.38 9.60
CA TRP A 35 -18.81 3.34 9.43
C TRP A 35 -19.50 2.61 10.60
N TYR A 36 -18.93 1.48 11.06
CA TYR A 36 -19.46 0.73 12.19
C TYR A 36 -19.46 1.54 13.50
N TYR A 37 -18.41 2.31 13.76
CA TYR A 37 -18.27 3.12 14.98
C TYR A 37 -18.79 4.55 14.85
N ASN A 38 -19.46 4.92 13.74
CA ASN A 38 -19.87 6.30 13.45
C ASN A 38 -18.72 7.33 13.56
N LEU A 39 -17.50 6.90 13.26
CA LEU A 39 -16.31 7.74 13.27
C LEU A 39 -16.18 8.52 11.96
N PRO A 40 -15.52 9.69 11.96
CA PRO A 40 -15.28 10.46 10.75
C PRO A 40 -14.49 9.62 9.74
N LEU A 41 -14.99 9.51 8.50
CA LEU A 41 -14.34 8.74 7.41
C LEU A 41 -12.89 9.18 7.14
N GLY A 42 -12.47 10.37 7.56
CA GLY A 42 -11.08 10.80 7.49
C GLY A 42 -10.10 9.89 8.26
N PHE A 43 -10.56 9.22 9.33
CA PHE A 43 -9.73 8.26 10.08
C PHE A 43 -9.44 6.97 9.30
N SER A 44 -10.23 6.68 8.27
CA SER A 44 -10.02 5.52 7.41
C SER A 44 -8.65 5.53 6.72
N ILE A 45 -8.12 6.72 6.43
CA ILE A 45 -6.80 6.92 5.82
C ILE A 45 -5.68 6.34 6.70
N LEU A 46 -5.85 6.34 8.03
CA LEU A 46 -4.88 5.71 8.93
C LEU A 46 -4.80 4.19 8.71
N GLY A 47 -5.92 3.54 8.38
CA GLY A 47 -5.94 2.11 8.01
C GLY A 47 -5.11 1.83 6.77
N GLY A 48 -5.18 2.71 5.77
CA GLY A 48 -4.34 2.65 4.58
C GLY A 48 -2.85 2.82 4.89
N ILE A 49 -2.49 3.85 5.68
CA ILE A 49 -1.09 4.12 6.08
C ILE A 49 -0.51 2.95 6.89
N LEU A 50 -1.30 2.37 7.79
CA LEU A 50 -0.88 1.26 8.65
C LEU A 50 -0.59 0.00 7.80
N VAL A 51 -1.46 -0.31 6.83
CA VAL A 51 -1.25 -1.44 5.91
C VAL A 51 -0.02 -1.22 5.01
N ILE A 52 0.23 0.00 4.53
CA ILE A 52 1.48 0.32 3.82
C ILE A 52 2.69 0.08 4.72
N GLY A 53 2.65 0.53 5.98
CA GLY A 53 3.73 0.33 6.94
C GLY A 53 4.06 -1.15 7.18
N VAL A 54 3.03 -1.98 7.32
CA VAL A 54 3.19 -3.44 7.44
C VAL A 54 3.72 -4.06 6.15
N ALA A 55 3.20 -3.65 4.98
CA ALA A 55 3.69 -4.13 3.70
C ALA A 55 5.17 -3.75 3.48
N LEU A 56 5.58 -2.54 3.88
CA LEU A 56 6.99 -2.10 3.84
C LEU A 56 7.87 -2.93 4.77
N ALA A 57 7.39 -3.21 5.98
CA ALA A 57 8.13 -4.01 6.97
C ALA A 57 8.37 -5.43 6.45
N LEU A 58 7.32 -6.09 5.94
CA LEU A 58 7.41 -7.44 5.37
C LEU A 58 8.30 -7.47 4.12
N MET A 59 8.25 -6.43 3.29
CA MET A 59 9.08 -6.34 2.09
C MET A 59 10.55 -6.05 2.43
N SER A 60 10.81 -5.33 3.52
CA SER A 60 12.17 -5.08 4.03
C SER A 60 12.81 -6.36 4.55
N ASP A 61 12.04 -7.21 5.24
CA ASP A 61 12.52 -8.55 5.65
C ASP A 61 12.91 -9.40 4.42
N SER A 62 12.11 -9.37 3.35
CA SER A 62 12.43 -10.09 2.10
C SER A 62 13.61 -9.54 1.30
N MET A 63 14.17 -8.36 1.65
CA MET A 63 15.38 -7.81 1.03
C MET A 63 16.67 -8.16 1.78
N PHE A 64 16.59 -8.72 2.99
CA PHE A 64 17.73 -9.09 3.83
C PHE A 64 18.00 -10.60 3.91
N ASP A 65 17.31 -11.41 3.09
CA ASP A 65 17.59 -12.84 2.86
C ASP A 65 18.21 -13.03 1.46
#